data_AF-A0A8U0LZ57-F1
#
_entry.id   AF-A0A8U0LZ57-F1
#
_cell.length_a   1.000
_cell.length_b   1.000
_cell.length_c   1.000
_cell.angle_alpha   90.00
_cell.angle_beta   90.00
_cell.angle_gamma   90.00
#
_symmetry.space_group_name_H-M   'P 1'
#
loop_
_entity.id
_entity.type
_entity.pdbx_description
1 polymer ?
#
loop_
_entity_poly.entity_id
_entity_poly.type
_entity_poly.pdbx_seq_one_letter_code
_entity_poly.pdbx_strand_id
1 'polypeptide(L)' 'MDGKGRALDNIFVERLWRTVKYEHLYLYAYQDGWQLERGLSDFFTFYNQKRYHQALAYRTPEAVFQAGQSAENQVDKSIN' A
#
# COMPACT_ATOMS: atom_id res chain seq x y z
N MET A 1 -26.79 -0.47 -5.69
CA MET A 1 -25.59 -0.99 -6.37
C MET A 1 -24.93 0.22 -7.03
N ASP A 2 -24.32 1.09 -6.23
CA ASP A 2 -23.81 2.38 -6.69
C ASP A 2 -22.30 2.29 -6.98
N GLY A 3 -22.00 2.17 -8.27
CA GLY A 3 -20.74 1.64 -8.81
C GLY A 3 -19.58 2.63 -8.97
N LYS A 4 -19.61 3.82 -8.34
CA LYS A 4 -18.53 4.81 -8.51
C LYS A 4 -17.37 4.67 -7.51
N GLY A 5 -17.64 4.32 -6.25
CA GLY A 5 -16.59 4.19 -5.22
C GLY A 5 -15.81 2.88 -5.28
N ARG A 6 -16.47 1.77 -5.63
CA ARG A 6 -15.84 0.43 -5.68
C ARG A 6 -14.90 0.25 -6.88
N ALA A 7 -15.17 0.95 -7.99
CA ALA A 7 -14.34 0.85 -9.19
C ALA A 7 -12.93 1.41 -8.96
N LEU A 8 -12.83 2.54 -8.24
CA LEU A 8 -11.53 3.13 -7.91
C LEU A 8 -10.73 2.23 -6.96
N ASP A 9 -11.39 1.74 -5.90
CA ASP A 9 -10.77 0.81 -4.93
C ASP A 9 -10.25 -0.46 -5.63
N ASN A 10 -11.07 -1.02 -6.53
CA ASN A 10 -10.70 -2.20 -7.31
C ASN A 10 -9.48 -1.94 -8.20
N ILE A 11 -9.42 -0.79 -8.89
CA ILE A 11 -8.27 -0.44 -9.75
C ILE A 11 -6.98 -0.33 -8.92
N PHE A 12 -7.03 0.24 -7.72
CA PHE A 12 -5.86 0.34 -6.84
C PHE A 12 -5.41 -1.03 -6.34
N VAL A 13 -6.35 -1.85 -5.88
CA VAL A 13 -6.09 -3.22 -5.41
C VAL A 13 -5.53 -4.09 -6.54
N GLU A 14 -6.09 -4.02 -7.74
CA GLU A 14 -5.60 -4.74 -8.92
C GLU A 14 -4.17 -4.32 -9.29
N ARG A 15 -3.88 -3.01 -9.29
CA ARG A 15 -2.55 -2.51 -9.58
C ARG A 15 -1.54 -2.97 -8.52
N LEU A 16 -1.91 -2.94 -7.25
CA LEU A 16 -1.08 -3.46 -6.16
C LEU A 16 -0.77 -4.94 -6.35
N TRP A 17 -1.81 -5.75 -6.61
CA TRP A 17 -1.64 -7.20 -6.82
C TRP A 17 -0.81 -7.54 -8.05
N ARG A 18 -0.90 -6.75 -9.12
CA ARG A 18 0.01 -6.91 -10.26
C ARG A 18 1.45 -6.70 -9.83
N THR A 19 1.76 -5.63 -9.10
CA THR A 19 3.12 -5.39 -8.60
C THR A 19 3.62 -6.53 -7.72
N VAL A 20 2.81 -6.97 -6.75
CA VAL A 20 3.14 -8.09 -5.84
C VAL A 20 3.45 -9.36 -6.64
N LYS A 21 2.63 -9.69 -7.65
CA LYS A 21 2.85 -10.89 -8.47
C LYS A 21 4.17 -10.84 -9.23
N TYR A 22 4.42 -9.74 -9.95
CA TYR A 22 5.55 -9.63 -10.87
C TYR A 22 6.88 -9.36 -10.17
N GLU A 23 6.89 -8.56 -9.11
CA GLU A 23 8.12 -8.17 -8.42
C GLU A 23 8.47 -9.07 -7.23
N HIS A 24 7.56 -9.93 -6.81
CA HIS A 24 7.78 -10.81 -5.67
C HIS A 24 7.36 -12.25 -6.00
N LEU A 25 6.08 -12.54 -6.13
CA LEU A 25 5.61 -13.93 -6.20
C LEU A 25 6.19 -14.75 -7.36
N TYR A 26 6.42 -14.14 -8.51
CA TYR A 26 7.02 -14.84 -9.67
C TYR A 26 8.54 -14.98 -9.57
N LEU A 27 9.20 -14.22 -8.69
CA LEU A 27 10.65 -14.29 -8.48
C LEU A 27 11.03 -15.29 -7.37
N TYR A 28 10.12 -15.55 -6.43
CA TYR A 28 10.37 -16.43 -5.28
C TYR A 28 9.63 -17.76 -5.42
N ALA A 29 10.37 -18.86 -5.36
CA ALA A 29 9.81 -20.21 -5.27
C ALA A 29 9.58 -20.60 -3.81
N TYR A 30 8.45 -20.17 -3.25
CA TYR A 30 8.07 -20.54 -1.88
C TYR A 30 7.72 -22.02 -1.78
N GLN A 31 8.24 -22.69 -0.75
CA GLN A 31 8.01 -24.13 -0.53
C GLN A 31 6.73 -24.40 0.26
N ASP A 32 6.29 -23.45 1.07
CA ASP A 32 5.11 -23.56 1.93
C ASP A 32 4.42 -22.22 2.13
N GLY A 33 3.19 -22.26 2.65
CA GLY A 33 2.35 -21.08 2.86
C GLY A 33 2.88 -20.12 3.95
N TRP A 34 3.64 -20.61 4.92
CA TRP A 34 4.21 -19.78 5.99
C TRP A 34 5.38 -18.94 5.47
N GLN A 35 6.23 -19.53 4.63
CA GLN A 35 7.29 -18.79 3.94
C GLN A 35 6.71 -17.73 3.02
N LEU A 36 5.63 -18.05 2.30
CA LEU A 36 4.91 -17.09 1.46
C LEU A 36 4.35 -15.93 2.28
N GLU A 37 3.70 -16.20 3.41
CA GLU A 37 3.11 -15.18 4.29
C GLU A 37 4.19 -14.24 4.83
N ARG A 38 5.29 -14.80 5.34
CA ARG A 38 6.43 -14.01 5.80
C ARG A 38 7.05 -13.17 4.68
N GLY A 39 7.27 -13.77 3.51
CA GLY A 39 7.83 -13.08 2.35
C GLY A 39 6.95 -11.92 1.87
N LEU A 40 5.62 -12.13 1.85
CA LEU A 40 4.66 -11.08 1.56
C LEU A 40 4.70 -9.97 2.61
N SER A 41 4.75 -10.31 3.90
CA SER A 41 4.87 -9.33 4.99
C SER A 41 6.12 -8.45 4.83
N ASP A 42 7.26 -9.07 4.53
CA ASP A 42 8.52 -8.37 4.28
C ASP A 42 8.42 -7.47 3.03
N PHE A 43 7.78 -7.96 1.96
CA PHE A 43 7.54 -7.19 0.74
C PHE A 43 6.65 -5.96 1.00
N PHE A 44 5.55 -6.12 1.74
CA PHE A 44 4.65 -5.01 2.06
C PHE A 44 5.31 -3.98 2.97
N THR A 45 6.10 -4.42 3.94
CA THR A 45 6.96 -3.53 4.75
C THR A 45 7.88 -2.71 3.87
N PHE A 46 8.60 -3.35 2.94
CA PHE A 46 9.45 -2.65 1.97
C PHE A 46 8.66 -1.67 1.09
N TYR A 47 7.55 -2.12 0.53
CA TYR A 47 6.71 -1.34 -0.38
C TYR A 47 6.16 -0.07 0.28
N ASN A 48 5.75 -0.18 1.55
CA ASN A 48 5.12 0.91 2.31
C ASN A 48 6.13 1.87 2.95
N GLN A 49 7.29 1.37 3.38
CA GLN A 49 8.23 2.15 4.19
C GLN A 49 9.48 2.60 3.44
N LYS A 50 9.88 1.89 2.39
CA LYS A 50 11.18 2.10 1.72
C LYS A 50 11.05 2.50 0.25
N ARG A 51 10.02 2.01 -0.45
CA ARG A 51 9.82 2.33 -1.87
C ARG A 51 9.26 3.73 -2.05
N TYR A 52 9.96 4.55 -2.83
CA TYR A 52 9.45 5.84 -3.29
C TYR A 52 8.53 5.67 -4.49
N HIS A 53 7.42 6.40 -4.49
CA HIS A 53 6.43 6.36 -5.56
C HIS A 53 6.34 7.73 -6.24
N GLN A 54 6.54 7.77 -7.55
CA GLN A 54 6.45 9.02 -8.33
C GLN A 54 5.05 9.65 -8.21
N ALA A 55 3.99 8.84 -8.19
CA ALA A 55 2.62 9.30 -7.98
C ALA A 55 2.41 9.97 -6.61
N LEU A 56 3.29 9.68 -5.63
CA LEU A 56 3.29 10.26 -4.29
C LEU A 56 4.37 11.35 -4.14
N ALA A 57 4.76 12.01 -5.24
CA ALA A 57 5.83 13.00 -5.25
C ALA A 57 7.15 12.48 -4.66
N TYR A 58 7.51 11.24 -5.00
CA TYR A 58 8.69 10.54 -4.49
C TYR A 58 8.71 10.43 -2.96
N ARG A 59 7.54 10.17 -2.35
CA ARG A 59 7.40 9.79 -0.95
C ARG A 59 6.99 8.32 -0.83
N THR A 60 7.13 7.78 0.37
CA THR A 60 6.67 6.43 0.70
C THR A 60 5.18 6.46 1.06
N PRO A 61 4.43 5.36 0.84
CA PRO A 61 3.03 5.30 1.22
C PRO A 61 2.80 5.61 2.70
N GLU A 62 3.67 5.10 3.58
CA GLU A 62 3.62 5.38 5.02
C GLU A 62 3.78 6.88 5.31
N ALA A 63 4.74 7.57 4.66
CA ALA A 63 4.94 9.00 4.87
C ALA A 63 3.71 9.83 4.46
N VAL A 64 3.04 9.46 3.36
CA VAL A 64 1.81 10.13 2.92
C VAL A 64 0.65 9.86 3.87
N PHE A 65 0.51 8.62 4.33
CA PHE A 65 -0.54 8.23 5.28
C PHE A 65 -0.40 8.96 6.62
N GLN A 66 0.81 9.02 7.17
CA GLN A 66 1.10 9.74 8.41
C GLN A 66 0.88 11.26 8.27
N ALA A 67 1.25 11.84 7.13
CA ALA A 67 0.98 13.24 6.84
C ALA A 67 -0.53 13.53 6.76
N GLY A 68 -1.32 12.63 6.17
CA GLY A 68 -2.78 12.71 6.12
C GLY A 68 -3.42 12.68 7.51
N GLN A 69 -3.05 11.71 8.35
CA GLN A 69 -3.53 11.63 9.74
C GLN A 69 -3.16 12.84 10.58
N SER A 70 -1.96 13.39 10.38
CA SER A 70 -1.52 14.59 11.09
C SER A 70 -2.34 15.82 10.72
N ALA A 71 -2.77 15.93 9.47
CA ALA A 71 -3.63 17.01 9.01
C ALA A 71 -5.06 16.87 9.56
N GLU A 72 -5.63 15.67 9.54
CA GLU A 72 -6.97 15.40 10.10
C GLU A 72 -7.02 15.67 11.62
N ASN A 73 -6.03 15.16 12.37
CA ASN A 73 -5.95 15.36 13.83
C ASN A 73 -5.76 16.84 14.24
N GLN A 74 -5.22 17.69 13.35
CA GLN A 74 -4.98 19.11 13.62
C GLN A 74 -6.22 19.98 13.30
N VAL A 75 -7.03 19.55 12.33
CA VAL A 75 -8.36 20.12 12.05
C VAL A 75 -9.31 19.83 13.20
N ASP A 76 -9.36 18.58 13.70
CA ASP A 76 -10.25 18.20 14.82
C ASP A 76 -9.92 18.95 16.13
N LYS A 77 -8.65 19.25 16.38
CA LYS A 77 -8.22 20.07 17.53
C LYS A 77 -8.53 21.56 17.40
N SER A 78 -8.81 22.06 16.19
CA SER A 78 -9.12 23.48 15.97
C SER A 78 -10.62 23.77 15.96
N ILE A 79 -11.45 22.73 15.91
CA ILE A 79 -12.91 22.80 15.90
C ILE A 79 -13.52 22.56 17.30
N ASN A 80 -12.74 22.03 18.24
CA ASN A 80 -13.07 21.93 19.67
C ASN A 80 -12.38 23.03 20.50
#